data_AF-A0A261AQJ2-F1
#
_entry.id   AF-A0A261AQJ2-F1
#
_cell.length_a   1.000
_cell.length_b   1.000
_cell.length_c   1.000
_cell.angle_alpha   90.00
_cell.angle_beta   90.00
_cell.angle_gamma   90.00
#
_symmetry.space_group_name_H-M   'P 1'
#
loop_
_entity.id
_entity.type
_entity.pdbx_description
1 polymer ?
#
loop_
_entity_poly.entity_id
_entity_poly.type
_entity_poly.pdbx_seq_one_letter_code
_entity_poly.pdbx_strand_id
1 'polypeptide(L)'
;MFYLDTRHNKIFQLVRDIIGLMELLEKSSYVRSSTVQEAFEKLMEKLEPLVNLEQFRFFEKRQIECLRGHKLPERPGQSEEPGHLKCSCRVTPHSSATFPQIFGLRFMNTACSGLCKECYEEFFKKTVITPYGSFHVMFVDGAKSTKILELTSESVVEMYGSRWRIVSFVECLPH
;
A
#
# COMPACT_ATOMS: atom_id res chain seq x y z
N MET A 1 10.07 13.14 -15.80
CA MET A 1 11.30 12.47 -16.26
C MET A 1 12.28 12.49 -15.10
N PHE A 2 12.61 11.34 -14.51
CA PHE A 2 13.60 11.26 -13.43
C PHE A 2 15.00 11.35 -14.05
N TYR A 3 15.77 12.38 -13.71
CA TYR A 3 17.20 12.39 -14.00
C TYR A 3 17.93 11.83 -12.79
N LEU A 4 18.14 10.52 -12.80
CA LEU A 4 19.02 9.83 -11.86
C LEU A 4 20.39 9.77 -12.51
N ASP A 5 21.39 10.49 -11.97
CA ASP A 5 22.78 10.28 -12.39
C ASP A 5 23.29 8.97 -11.77
N THR A 6 22.96 7.86 -12.42
CA THR A 6 23.30 6.49 -11.99
C THR A 6 24.79 6.17 -12.15
N ARG A 7 25.61 7.09 -12.69
CA ARG A 7 27.01 6.82 -13.01
C ARG A 7 27.91 6.74 -11.77
N HIS A 8 27.56 7.45 -10.69
CA HIS A 8 28.41 7.57 -9.50
C HIS A 8 27.81 6.91 -8.24
N ASN A 9 26.58 6.42 -8.31
CA ASN A 9 25.90 5.85 -7.15
C ASN A 9 26.18 4.34 -7.06
N LYS A 10 26.92 3.94 -6.02
CA LYS A 10 27.34 2.55 -5.78
C LYS A 10 26.17 1.56 -5.74
N ILE A 11 24.99 1.98 -5.26
CA ILE A 11 23.79 1.13 -5.25
C ILE A 11 23.30 0.85 -6.67
N PHE A 12 23.28 1.85 -7.56
CA PHE A 12 22.89 1.64 -8.95
C PHE A 12 23.95 0.91 -9.78
N GLN A 13 25.20 0.86 -9.33
CA GLN A 13 26.24 0.01 -9.92
C GLN A 13 26.11 -1.45 -9.44
N LEU A 14 25.79 -1.66 -8.15
CA LEU A 14 25.53 -2.98 -7.56
C LEU A 14 24.24 -3.62 -8.11
N VAL A 15 23.15 -2.88 -8.23
CA VAL A 15 21.84 -3.40 -8.69
C VAL A 15 21.81 -3.66 -10.22
N ARG A 16 22.93 -3.53 -10.93
CA ARG A 16 23.00 -3.81 -12.39
C ARG A 16 22.81 -5.29 -12.72
N ASP A 17 23.08 -6.18 -11.77
CA ASP A 17 22.84 -7.60 -11.90
C ASP A 17 22.13 -8.16 -10.65
N ILE A 18 21.60 -9.37 -10.80
CA ILE A 18 20.86 -10.07 -9.73
C ILE A 18 21.76 -10.28 -8.49
N ILE A 19 23.07 -10.46 -8.69
CA ILE A 19 24.02 -10.72 -7.61
C ILE A 19 24.17 -9.48 -6.72
N GLY A 20 24.41 -8.30 -7.30
CA GLY A 20 24.55 -7.09 -6.49
C GLY A 20 23.22 -6.57 -5.92
N LEU A 21 22.07 -6.89 -6.53
CA LEU A 21 20.76 -6.72 -5.88
C LEU A 21 20.61 -7.67 -4.68
N MET A 22 20.99 -8.94 -4.83
CA MET A 22 20.99 -9.90 -3.73
C MET A 22 21.94 -9.45 -2.61
N GLU A 23 23.17 -9.02 -2.90
CA GLU A 23 24.11 -8.50 -1.88
C GLU A 23 23.56 -7.28 -1.12
N LEU A 24 22.85 -6.39 -1.83
CA LEU A 24 22.18 -5.24 -1.24
C LEU A 24 21.10 -5.67 -0.24
N LEU A 25 20.38 -6.75 -0.54
CA LEU A 25 19.31 -7.32 0.29
C LEU A 25 19.85 -8.27 1.39
N GLU A 26 20.91 -9.05 1.12
CA GLU A 26 21.50 -10.10 1.98
C GLU A 26 22.38 -9.55 3.11
N LYS A 27 22.91 -8.32 3.00
CA LYS A 27 23.46 -7.62 4.18
C LYS A 27 22.40 -7.34 5.28
N SER A 28 21.12 -7.65 5.03
CA SER A 28 20.11 -7.83 6.06
C SER A 28 19.92 -9.33 6.34
N SER A 29 20.44 -9.77 7.48
CA SER A 29 20.41 -11.13 8.03
C SER A 29 19.33 -12.09 7.50
N TYR A 30 19.76 -13.25 7.00
CA TYR A 30 19.11 -14.57 7.05
C TYR A 30 17.60 -14.57 7.33
N VAL A 31 16.76 -14.46 6.29
CA VAL A 31 15.34 -14.82 6.39
C VAL A 31 15.06 -15.92 5.38
N ARG A 32 14.74 -17.10 5.88
CA ARG A 32 14.44 -18.34 5.14
C ARG A 32 13.16 -18.27 4.27
N SER A 33 12.65 -17.09 4.01
CA SER A 33 11.60 -16.75 3.02
C SER A 33 11.18 -15.29 3.24
N SER A 34 11.96 -14.33 2.73
CA SER A 34 11.44 -12.97 2.62
C SER A 34 10.35 -12.95 1.56
N THR A 35 9.13 -12.56 1.92
CA THR A 35 8.07 -12.34 0.93
C THR A 35 8.50 -11.24 -0.06
N VAL A 36 7.95 -11.22 -1.27
CA VAL A 36 8.22 -10.13 -2.25
C VAL A 36 7.90 -8.75 -1.64
N GLN A 37 6.91 -8.68 -0.76
CA GLN A 37 6.60 -7.50 0.02
C GLN A 37 7.78 -7.06 0.90
N GLU A 38 8.33 -7.95 1.73
CA GLU A 38 9.45 -7.63 2.60
C GLU A 38 10.70 -7.21 1.81
N ALA A 39 10.97 -7.88 0.68
CA ALA A 39 12.07 -7.52 -0.19
C ALA A 39 11.89 -6.10 -0.77
N PHE A 40 10.67 -5.74 -1.19
CA PHE A 40 10.36 -4.41 -1.69
C PHE A 40 10.47 -3.35 -0.59
N GLU A 41 9.92 -3.60 0.60
CA GLU A 41 9.98 -2.66 1.72
C GLU A 41 11.44 -2.37 2.12
N LYS A 42 12.27 -3.41 2.25
CA LYS A 42 13.71 -3.27 2.50
C LYS A 42 14.43 -2.50 1.39
N LEU A 43 14.05 -2.73 0.13
CA LEU A 43 14.61 -2.00 -1.01
C LEU A 43 14.25 -0.51 -0.91
N MET A 44 12.99 -0.16 -0.62
CA MET A 44 12.57 1.22 -0.45
C MET A 44 13.31 1.91 0.70
N GLU A 45 13.48 1.25 1.85
CA GLU A 45 14.25 1.78 2.98
C GLU A 45 15.71 2.11 2.61
N LYS A 46 16.36 1.23 1.82
CA LYS A 46 17.74 1.44 1.37
C LYS A 46 17.84 2.53 0.29
N LEU A 47 16.79 2.73 -0.50
CA LEU A 47 16.74 3.74 -1.55
C LEU A 47 16.37 5.13 -1.00
N GLU A 48 15.62 5.21 0.08
CA GLU A 48 15.16 6.47 0.69
C GLU A 48 16.25 7.54 0.90
N PRO A 49 17.45 7.23 1.44
CA PRO A 49 18.50 8.25 1.59
C PRO A 49 19.18 8.65 0.27
N LEU A 50 18.93 7.92 -0.83
CA LEU A 50 19.64 8.11 -2.10
C LEU A 50 18.78 8.74 -3.19
N VAL A 51 17.47 8.53 -3.14
CA VAL A 51 16.55 8.96 -4.20
C VAL A 51 15.26 9.48 -3.59
N ASN A 52 14.63 10.44 -4.28
CA ASN A 52 13.31 10.91 -3.87
C ASN A 52 12.26 9.83 -4.17
N LEU A 53 11.71 9.22 -3.11
CA LEU A 53 10.66 8.21 -3.18
C LEU A 53 9.23 8.77 -3.15
N GLU A 54 9.04 10.09 -3.13
CA GLU A 54 7.73 10.77 -3.09
C GLU A 54 6.75 10.24 -4.13
N GLN A 55 7.25 9.84 -5.30
CA GLN A 55 6.45 9.31 -6.40
C GLN A 55 5.78 7.96 -6.13
N PHE A 56 6.22 7.22 -5.11
CA PHE A 56 5.60 5.98 -4.64
C PHE A 56 4.92 6.14 -3.27
N ARG A 57 5.09 7.30 -2.63
CA ARG A 57 4.61 7.53 -1.26
C ARG A 57 3.13 7.87 -1.23
N PHE A 58 2.50 7.38 -0.19
CA PHE A 58 1.15 7.77 0.19
C PHE A 58 1.03 7.80 1.71
N PHE A 59 0.09 8.61 2.19
CA PHE A 59 -0.26 8.67 3.60
C PHE A 59 -1.48 7.80 3.85
N GLU A 60 -1.35 6.82 4.74
CA GLU A 60 -2.43 5.95 5.16
C GLU A 60 -2.87 6.34 6.58
N LYS A 61 -4.14 6.70 6.76
CA LYS A 61 -4.71 7.03 8.06
C LYS A 61 -6.04 6.33 8.24
N ARG A 62 -6.25 5.75 9.42
CA ARG A 62 -7.57 5.27 9.82
C ARG A 62 -8.42 6.46 10.28
N GLN A 63 -9.59 6.62 9.68
CA GLN A 63 -10.57 7.62 10.09
C GLN A 63 -11.76 6.93 10.72
N ILE A 64 -12.31 7.57 11.77
CA ILE A 64 -13.57 7.15 12.38
C ILE A 64 -14.52 8.35 12.40
N GLU A 65 -15.61 8.22 11.65
CA GLU A 65 -16.59 9.28 11.43
C GLU A 65 -18.00 8.70 11.33
N CYS A 66 -19.03 9.48 11.63
CA CYS A 66 -20.40 9.09 11.33
C CYS A 66 -20.76 9.42 9.87
N LEU A 67 -21.94 9.01 9.40
CA LEU A 67 -22.42 9.31 8.04
C LEU A 67 -22.46 10.80 7.69
N ARG A 68 -22.54 11.68 8.70
CA ARG A 68 -22.54 13.14 8.53
C ARG A 68 -21.14 13.76 8.60
N GLY A 69 -20.09 12.97 8.74
CA GLY A 69 -18.70 13.43 8.79
C GLY A 69 -18.28 13.98 10.16
N HIS A 70 -19.11 13.85 11.21
CA HIS A 70 -18.67 14.19 12.56
C HIS A 70 -17.64 13.16 13.04
N LYS A 71 -16.49 13.65 13.46
CA LYS A 71 -15.41 12.83 13.99
C LYS A 71 -15.78 12.33 15.39
N LEU A 72 -15.28 11.15 15.73
CA LEU A 72 -15.41 10.65 17.10
C LEU A 72 -14.69 11.63 18.05
N PRO A 73 -15.32 12.05 19.16
CA PRO A 73 -14.60 12.81 20.17
C PRO A 73 -13.46 11.93 20.70
N GLU A 74 -12.25 12.48 20.75
CA GLU A 74 -11.09 11.84 21.38
C GLU A 74 -11.53 11.38 22.77
N ARG A 75 -11.61 10.06 22.98
CA ARG A 75 -11.79 9.56 24.35
C ARG A 75 -10.56 10.03 25.14
N PRO A 76 -10.69 10.36 26.44
CA PRO A 76 -9.52 10.57 27.28
C PRO A 76 -8.62 9.34 27.19
N GLY A 77 -7.43 9.48 26.57
CA GLY A 77 -6.47 8.40 26.37
C GLY A 77 -6.50 7.67 25.02
N GLN A 78 -7.36 8.03 24.05
CA GLN A 78 -7.26 7.56 22.67
C GLN A 78 -6.85 8.73 21.77
N SER A 79 -5.54 8.87 21.51
CA SER A 79 -5.04 9.74 20.45
C SER A 79 -5.60 9.25 19.11
N GLU A 80 -5.92 10.17 18.18
CA GLU A 80 -6.10 9.80 16.77
C GLU A 80 -4.96 8.85 16.37
N GLU A 81 -5.27 7.69 15.77
CA GLU A 81 -4.22 6.81 15.26
C GLU A 81 -3.35 7.66 14.30
N PRO A 82 -2.05 7.82 14.57
CA PRO A 82 -1.19 8.59 13.71
C PRO A 82 -1.20 7.94 12.34
N GLY A 83 -1.43 8.72 11.29
CA GLY A 83 -1.30 8.18 9.95
C GLY A 83 0.16 7.84 9.66
N HIS A 84 0.37 6.88 8.76
CA HIS A 84 1.68 6.38 8.42
C HIS A 84 2.00 6.68 6.96
N LEU A 85 3.21 7.19 6.73
CA LEU A 85 3.76 7.30 5.39
C LEU A 85 4.22 5.92 4.91
N LYS A 86 3.72 5.46 3.77
CA LYS A 86 4.00 4.13 3.22
C LYS A 86 4.35 4.22 1.74
N CYS A 87 5.05 3.20 1.24
CA CYS A 87 5.38 3.02 -0.18
C CYS A 87 4.59 1.89 -0.83
N SER A 88 3.90 1.06 -0.04
CA SER A 88 3.11 -0.08 -0.51
C SER A 88 1.98 -0.42 0.45
N CYS A 89 0.90 -1.03 -0.07
CA CYS A 89 -0.18 -1.56 0.74
C CYS A 89 -0.44 -3.04 0.43
N ARG A 90 -0.95 -3.80 1.41
CA ARG A 90 -1.27 -5.24 1.26
C ARG A 90 -2.77 -5.49 1.19
N VAL A 91 -3.25 -5.97 0.05
CA VAL A 91 -4.64 -6.37 -0.15
C VAL A 91 -4.75 -7.89 -0.04
N THR A 92 -5.62 -8.38 0.84
CA THR A 92 -5.91 -9.82 0.99
C THR A 92 -7.35 -10.08 0.54
N PRO A 93 -7.57 -10.63 -0.68
CA PRO A 93 -8.89 -10.98 -1.15
C PRO A 93 -9.51 -12.11 -0.32
N HIS A 94 -10.73 -11.91 0.19
CA HIS A 94 -11.49 -12.94 0.91
C HIS A 94 -12.22 -13.92 -0.03
N SER A 95 -12.47 -13.51 -1.27
CA SER A 95 -13.07 -14.30 -2.34
C SER A 95 -12.56 -13.81 -3.71
N SER A 96 -12.75 -14.61 -4.75
CA SER A 96 -12.52 -14.14 -6.13
C SER A 96 -13.61 -13.16 -6.53
N ALA A 97 -13.21 -11.93 -6.87
CA ALA A 97 -14.13 -10.84 -7.16
C ALA A 97 -13.43 -9.78 -8.04
N THR A 98 -14.20 -8.84 -8.59
CA THR A 98 -13.66 -7.73 -9.39
C THR A 98 -12.80 -6.80 -8.51
N PHE A 99 -11.93 -6.01 -9.15
CA PHE A 99 -11.08 -5.05 -8.44
C PHE A 99 -11.87 -4.09 -7.53
N PRO A 100 -12.97 -3.45 -7.98
CA PRO A 100 -13.75 -2.56 -7.11
C PRO A 100 -14.37 -3.26 -5.90
N GLN A 101 -14.74 -4.54 -6.02
CA GLN A 101 -15.28 -5.31 -4.90
C GLN A 101 -14.20 -5.60 -3.86
N ILE A 102 -13.02 -6.05 -4.27
CA ILE A 102 -11.91 -6.37 -3.37
C ILE A 102 -11.33 -5.10 -2.73
N PHE A 103 -11.10 -4.08 -3.54
CA PHE A 103 -10.60 -2.78 -3.08
C PHE A 103 -11.63 -2.11 -2.16
N GLY A 104 -12.89 -2.08 -2.60
CA GLY A 104 -14.01 -1.54 -1.83
C GLY A 104 -14.06 -2.13 -0.42
N LEU A 105 -14.04 -3.46 -0.26
CA LEU A 105 -14.11 -4.09 1.05
C LEU A 105 -13.02 -3.63 2.04
N ARG A 106 -11.81 -3.32 1.57
CA ARG A 106 -10.70 -2.89 2.43
C ARG A 106 -10.80 -1.41 2.83
N PHE A 107 -11.35 -0.57 1.96
CA PHE A 107 -11.46 0.87 2.16
C PHE A 107 -12.89 1.33 2.51
N MET A 108 -13.83 0.39 2.62
CA MET A 108 -15.21 0.63 2.99
C MET A 108 -15.36 0.99 4.46
N ASN A 109 -16.39 1.79 4.70
CA ASN A 109 -16.91 2.08 6.02
C ASN A 109 -17.34 0.79 6.70
N THR A 110 -16.71 0.45 7.82
CA THR A 110 -17.13 -0.65 8.68
C THR A 110 -17.71 -0.08 9.96
N ALA A 111 -18.89 -0.54 10.36
CA ALA A 111 -19.55 -0.05 11.56
C ALA A 111 -18.67 -0.28 12.80
N CYS A 112 -18.66 0.71 13.68
CA CYS A 112 -17.97 0.72 14.96
C CYS A 112 -18.99 0.77 16.09
N SER A 113 -18.59 0.33 17.28
CA SER A 113 -19.45 0.44 18.46
C SER A 113 -19.62 1.89 18.89
N GLY A 114 -20.85 2.27 19.20
CA GLY A 114 -21.22 3.59 19.70
C GLY A 114 -21.89 4.48 18.66
N LEU A 115 -22.52 5.55 19.15
CA LEU A 115 -23.25 6.52 18.35
C LEU A 115 -22.60 7.89 18.44
N CYS A 116 -22.70 8.64 17.35
CA CYS A 116 -22.28 10.03 17.29
C CYS A 116 -23.04 10.86 18.32
N LYS A 117 -22.34 11.60 19.16
CA LYS A 117 -22.99 12.45 20.18
C LYS A 117 -23.75 13.64 19.57
N GLU A 118 -23.40 14.04 18.35
CA GLU A 118 -24.00 15.19 17.67
C GLU A 118 -25.23 14.81 16.83
N CYS A 119 -25.27 13.60 16.29
CA CYS A 119 -26.35 13.18 15.37
C CYS A 119 -26.96 11.81 15.66
N TYR A 120 -26.49 11.11 16.70
CA TYR A 120 -26.96 9.79 17.13
C TYR A 120 -26.87 8.67 16.08
N GLU A 121 -26.19 8.92 14.97
CA GLU A 121 -25.88 7.92 13.94
C GLU A 121 -24.72 7.03 14.35
N GLU A 122 -24.63 5.83 13.75
CA GLU A 122 -23.50 4.93 13.92
C GLU A 122 -22.19 5.54 13.45
N PHE A 123 -21.11 5.19 14.15
CA PHE A 123 -19.75 5.49 13.68
C PHE A 123 -19.27 4.42 12.71
N PHE A 124 -18.50 4.85 11.72
CA PHE A 124 -17.84 3.99 10.76
C PHE A 124 -16.34 4.23 10.83
N LYS A 125 -15.55 3.15 10.77
CA LYS A 125 -14.11 3.23 10.50
C LYS A 125 -13.86 3.00 9.02
N LYS A 126 -12.93 3.75 8.46
CA LYS A 126 -12.40 3.54 7.12
C LYS A 126 -10.89 3.77 7.12
N THR A 127 -10.17 3.06 6.27
CA THR A 127 -8.79 3.40 5.95
C THR A 127 -8.81 4.40 4.80
N VAL A 128 -8.19 5.56 4.99
CA VAL A 128 -8.02 6.57 3.94
C VAL A 128 -6.58 6.56 3.50
N ILE A 129 -6.37 6.50 2.19
CA ILE A 129 -5.06 6.62 1.57
C ILE A 129 -5.06 7.90 0.73
N THR A 130 -4.04 8.73 0.96
CA THR A 130 -3.78 9.95 0.19
C THR A 130 -2.46 9.77 -0.56
N PRO A 131 -2.50 9.52 -1.88
CA PRO A 131 -1.30 9.42 -2.70
C PRO A 131 -0.60 10.78 -2.81
N TYR A 132 0.73 10.79 -2.76
CA TYR A 132 1.54 11.98 -3.08
C TYR A 132 2.12 11.90 -4.50
N GLY A 133 2.34 10.68 -4.97
CA GLY A 133 2.97 10.39 -6.23
C GLY A 133 2.04 9.86 -7.31
N SER A 134 2.63 9.60 -8.49
CA SER A 134 1.92 9.04 -9.65
C SER A 134 1.91 7.50 -9.67
N PHE A 135 2.58 6.85 -8.71
CA PHE A 135 2.64 5.39 -8.63
C PHE A 135 2.08 4.89 -7.29
N HIS A 136 1.38 3.76 -7.36
CA HIS A 136 0.87 3.06 -6.18
C HIS A 136 1.23 1.59 -6.28
N VAL A 137 1.88 1.06 -5.24
CA VAL A 137 2.29 -0.35 -5.17
C VAL A 137 1.35 -1.11 -4.26
N MET A 138 0.76 -2.18 -4.79
CA MET A 138 -0.18 -3.03 -4.09
C MET A 138 0.31 -4.48 -4.11
N PHE A 139 0.51 -5.05 -2.93
CA PHE A 139 0.76 -6.48 -2.76
C PHE A 139 -0.57 -7.20 -2.59
N VAL A 140 -0.91 -8.07 -3.54
CA VAL A 140 -2.12 -8.88 -3.45
C VAL A 140 -1.72 -10.25 -2.91
N ASP A 141 -2.24 -10.59 -1.74
CA ASP A 141 -2.01 -11.88 -1.10
C ASP A 141 -2.83 -12.98 -1.79
N GLY A 142 -2.16 -13.85 -2.55
CA GLY A 142 -2.76 -14.93 -3.32
C GLY A 142 -2.97 -16.24 -2.57
N ALA A 143 -2.82 -16.27 -1.23
CA ALA A 143 -2.69 -17.50 -0.45
C ALA A 143 -3.87 -18.51 -0.51
N LYS A 144 -5.00 -18.23 -1.19
CA LYS A 144 -6.21 -19.07 -1.14
C LYS A 144 -7.03 -19.16 -2.44
N SER A 145 -6.39 -19.35 -3.60
CA SER A 145 -7.07 -19.44 -4.91
C SER A 145 -8.05 -18.28 -5.22
N THR A 146 -7.96 -17.20 -4.44
CA THR A 146 -8.71 -15.97 -4.59
C THR A 146 -7.95 -15.05 -5.52
N LYS A 147 -8.60 -14.66 -6.61
CA LYS A 147 -8.01 -13.79 -7.63
C LYS A 147 -8.85 -12.54 -7.82
N ILE A 148 -8.17 -11.45 -8.16
CA ILE A 148 -8.86 -10.28 -8.70
C ILE A 148 -9.27 -10.62 -10.14
N LEU A 149 -10.56 -10.68 -10.40
CA LEU A 149 -11.11 -10.97 -11.71
C LEU A 149 -10.88 -9.78 -12.64
N GLU A 150 -10.54 -10.08 -13.90
CA GLU A 150 -10.49 -9.11 -15.02
C GLU A 150 -9.50 -7.95 -14.82
N LEU A 151 -8.56 -8.10 -13.90
CA LEU A 151 -7.47 -7.15 -13.71
C LEU A 151 -6.28 -7.57 -14.59
N THR A 152 -5.95 -6.74 -15.57
CA THR A 152 -4.90 -6.97 -16.57
C THR A 152 -3.98 -5.76 -16.65
N SER A 153 -2.86 -5.88 -17.37
CA SER A 153 -1.92 -4.77 -17.61
C SER A 153 -2.50 -3.62 -18.42
N GLU A 154 -3.66 -3.82 -19.05
CA GLU A 154 -4.36 -2.78 -19.81
C GLU A 154 -5.49 -2.12 -19.01
N SER A 155 -5.81 -2.66 -17.83
CA SER A 155 -6.91 -2.18 -17.00
C SER A 155 -6.65 -0.76 -16.47
N VAL A 156 -7.72 0.03 -16.46
CA VAL A 156 -7.80 1.31 -15.75
C VAL A 156 -8.76 1.14 -14.58
N VAL A 157 -8.29 1.36 -13.37
CA VAL A 157 -9.05 1.20 -12.13
C VAL A 157 -9.28 2.55 -11.44
N GLU A 158 -10.37 2.68 -10.70
CA GLU A 158 -10.63 3.87 -9.89
C GLU A 158 -10.22 3.62 -8.44
N MET A 159 -9.36 4.48 -7.92
CA MET A 159 -8.87 4.44 -6.54
C MET A 159 -8.59 5.86 -6.05
N TYR A 160 -8.86 6.12 -4.77
CA TYR A 160 -8.50 7.39 -4.11
C TYR A 160 -9.05 8.63 -4.84
N GLY A 161 -10.23 8.52 -5.47
CA GLY A 161 -10.85 9.60 -6.25
C GLY A 161 -10.17 9.90 -7.60
N SER A 162 -9.29 9.00 -8.08
CA SER A 162 -8.55 9.16 -9.34
C SER A 162 -8.61 7.88 -10.19
N ARG A 163 -8.34 8.02 -11.50
CA ARG A 163 -8.19 6.90 -12.43
C ARG A 163 -6.72 6.50 -12.53
N TRP A 164 -6.45 5.21 -12.34
CA TRP A 164 -5.12 4.62 -12.32
C TRP A 164 -4.99 3.58 -13.40
N ARG A 165 -3.92 3.65 -14.21
CA ARG A 165 -3.58 2.60 -15.16
C ARG A 165 -2.63 1.61 -14.51
N ILE A 166 -2.85 0.31 -14.73
CA ILE A 166 -1.86 -0.68 -14.32
C ILE A 166 -0.64 -0.62 -15.26
N VAL A 167 0.55 -0.50 -14.69
CA VAL A 167 1.81 -0.38 -15.47
C VAL A 167 2.69 -1.62 -15.40
N SER A 168 2.49 -2.49 -14.40
CA SER A 168 3.26 -3.72 -14.22
C SER A 168 2.53 -4.72 -13.32
N PHE A 169 2.71 -6.01 -13.61
CA PHE A 169 2.34 -7.13 -12.75
C PHE A 169 3.56 -7.97 -12.45
N VAL A 170 3.70 -8.38 -11.19
CA VAL A 170 4.66 -9.38 -10.77
C VAL A 170 3.87 -10.50 -10.10
N GLU A 171 3.85 -11.67 -10.73
CA GLU A 171 3.23 -12.87 -10.18
C GLU A 171 4.32 -13.74 -9.55
N CYS A 172 4.12 -14.12 -8.29
CA CYS A 172 4.99 -15.08 -7.61
C CYS A 172 4.38 -16.47 -7.78
N LEU A 173 4.94 -17.25 -8.70
CA LEU A 173 4.52 -18.64 -8.91
C LEU A 173 5.18 -19.53 -7.86
N PRO A 174 4.44 -20.47 -7.22
CA PRO A 174 5.06 -21.47 -6.35
C PRO A 174 6.05 -22.33 -7.16
N HIS A 175 7.22 -22.58 -6.57
CA HIS A 175 8.26 -23.46 -7.12
C HIS A 175 7.93 -24.94 -6.95
#